data_AF-A0A3P7YJ79-F1
#
_entry.id   AF-A0A3P7YJ79-F1
#
_cell.length_a   1.000
_cell.length_b   1.000
_cell.length_c   1.000
_cell.angle_alpha   90.00
_cell.angle_beta   90.00
_cell.angle_gamma   90.00
#
_symmetry.space_group_name_H-M   'P 1'
#
loop_
_entity.id
_entity.type
_entity.pdbx_description
1 polymer ?
#
loop_
_entity_poly.entity_id
_entity_poly.type
_entity_poly.pdbx_seq_one_letter_code
_entity_poly.pdbx_strand_id
1 'polypeptide(L)'
;MKYDGLVDEKNRIEKKLSELSEILRQNGNVGMDTPLVDDEGYPRSDIDVALIRITRNNIHCLNTDHKQIMLELENVLHEIHEYVRQNPSKNVLTDGNACSSENKLSEDQSAQIVKKPFLKIDQISPNSIAEQADLKVGDRIVQFGSVSADNFNSLQDISTVFRNTSPGDARCSYLMLLLSPTVKMI
;
A
#
# COMPACT_ATOMS: atom_id res chain seq x y z
N MET A 1 11.64 -18.32 13.72
CA MET A 1 12.39 -17.30 12.93
C MET A 1 12.07 -15.94 13.54
N LYS A 2 12.98 -14.96 13.50
CA LYS A 2 12.78 -13.63 14.12
C LYS A 2 11.46 -12.96 13.67
N TYR A 3 11.10 -13.11 12.40
CA TYR A 3 9.87 -12.61 11.81
C TYR A 3 8.58 -13.06 12.53
N ASP A 4 8.48 -14.36 12.82
CA ASP A 4 7.28 -14.98 13.42
C ASP A 4 6.96 -14.38 14.81
N GLY A 5 8.00 -14.18 15.64
CA GLY A 5 7.85 -13.55 16.95
C GLY A 5 7.42 -12.09 16.89
N LEU A 6 7.85 -11.33 15.87
CA LEU A 6 7.41 -9.95 15.67
C LEU A 6 5.94 -9.88 15.21
N VAL A 7 5.51 -10.83 14.38
CA VAL A 7 4.10 -10.93 13.95
C VAL A 7 3.20 -11.26 15.14
N ASP A 8 3.62 -12.19 15.99
CA ASP A 8 2.89 -12.51 17.22
C ASP A 8 2.78 -11.30 18.15
N GLU A 9 3.87 -10.54 18.31
CA GLU A 9 3.88 -9.35 19.15
C GLU A 9 3.00 -8.24 18.58
N LYS A 10 3.02 -8.01 17.25
CA LYS A 10 2.07 -7.12 16.55
C LYS A 10 0.64 -7.50 16.88
N ASN A 11 0.29 -8.79 16.71
CA ASN A 11 -1.07 -9.28 16.95
C ASN A 11 -1.49 -9.10 18.42
N ARG A 12 -0.55 -9.31 19.36
CA ARG A 12 -0.77 -9.07 20.79
C ARG A 12 -1.08 -7.60 21.09
N ILE A 13 -0.35 -6.67 20.47
CA ILE A 13 -0.58 -5.23 20.64
C ILE A 13 -1.92 -4.83 20.04
N GLU A 14 -2.24 -5.29 18.82
CA GLU A 14 -3.52 -5.00 18.17
C GLU A 14 -4.72 -5.50 18.97
N LYS A 15 -4.59 -6.68 19.58
CA LYS A 15 -5.61 -7.20 20.50
C LYS A 15 -5.81 -6.28 21.71
N LYS A 16 -4.72 -5.85 22.37
CA LYS A 16 -4.80 -4.90 23.50
C LYS A 16 -5.39 -3.56 23.09
N LEU A 17 -5.02 -3.06 21.91
CA LEU A 17 -5.55 -1.81 21.37
C LEU A 17 -7.07 -1.88 21.17
N SER A 18 -7.56 -3.03 20.67
CA SER A 18 -8.99 -3.31 20.53
C SER A 18 -9.69 -3.35 21.89
N GLU A 19 -9.12 -4.04 22.87
CA GLU A 19 -9.66 -4.11 24.24
C GLU A 19 -9.76 -2.72 24.90
N LEU A 20 -8.73 -1.89 24.81
CA LEU A 20 -8.76 -0.54 25.36
C LEU A 20 -9.75 0.38 24.61
N SER A 21 -9.88 0.21 23.30
CA SER A 21 -10.86 0.95 22.49
C SER A 21 -12.29 0.57 22.88
N GLU A 22 -12.53 -0.69 23.23
CA GLU A 22 -13.81 -1.14 23.77
C GLU A 22 -14.14 -0.47 25.10
N ILE A 23 -13.16 -0.38 26.01
CA ILE A 23 -13.32 0.27 27.31
C ILE A 23 -13.73 1.73 27.13
N LEU A 24 -13.11 2.45 26.19
CA LEU A 24 -13.50 3.82 25.86
C LEU A 24 -14.93 3.90 25.32
N ARG A 25 -15.33 2.96 24.45
CA ARG A 25 -16.68 2.93 23.88
C ARG A 25 -17.75 2.65 24.94
N GLN A 26 -17.46 1.78 25.90
CA GLN A 26 -18.35 1.47 27.03
C GLN A 26 -18.52 2.66 27.99
N ASN A 27 -17.51 3.52 28.09
CA ASN A 27 -17.52 4.73 28.93
C ASN A 27 -18.03 5.95 28.15
N GLY A 28 -19.34 5.94 27.83
CA GLY A 28 -20.02 7.09 27.23
C GLY A 28 -19.71 7.30 25.74
N ASN A 29 -19.28 6.26 25.02
CA ASN A 29 -18.92 6.32 23.61
C ASN A 29 -17.85 7.39 23.31
N VAL A 30 -16.92 7.59 24.24
CA VAL A 30 -15.87 8.59 24.14
C VAL A 30 -14.76 8.12 23.19
N GLY A 31 -14.38 8.97 22.24
CA GLY A 31 -13.24 8.74 21.35
C GLY A 31 -11.91 9.15 21.97
N MET A 32 -10.82 9.13 21.19
CA MET A 32 -9.49 9.60 21.64
C MET A 32 -9.43 11.13 21.80
N ASP A 33 -10.18 11.88 20.99
CA ASP A 33 -10.10 13.34 20.93
C ASP A 33 -11.28 14.07 21.59
N THR A 34 -12.23 13.33 22.16
CA THR A 34 -13.42 13.93 22.77
C THR A 34 -13.06 14.78 24.00
N PRO A 35 -13.68 15.95 24.20
CA PRO A 35 -13.49 16.76 25.40
C PRO A 35 -13.86 16.00 26.68
N LEU A 36 -13.04 16.16 27.72
CA LEU A 36 -13.26 15.56 29.05
C LEU A 36 -13.87 16.53 30.05
N VAL A 37 -14.09 17.76 29.62
CA VAL A 37 -14.72 18.83 30.40
C VAL A 37 -16.00 19.28 29.72
N ASP A 38 -16.94 19.77 30.52
CA ASP A 38 -18.16 20.41 30.03
C ASP A 38 -17.90 21.85 29.57
N ASP A 39 -18.96 22.53 29.13
CA ASP A 39 -18.92 23.92 28.64
C ASP A 39 -18.55 24.93 29.75
N GLU A 40 -18.72 24.55 31.02
CA GLU A 40 -18.38 25.36 32.19
C GLU A 40 -16.93 25.11 32.66
N GLY A 41 -16.23 24.14 32.06
CA GLY A 41 -14.83 23.80 32.36
C GLY A 41 -14.65 22.80 33.49
N TYR A 42 -15.71 22.14 33.94
CA TYR A 42 -15.66 21.10 34.97
C TYR A 42 -15.55 19.70 34.36
N PRO A 43 -14.95 18.71 35.07
CA PRO A 43 -14.91 17.33 34.61
C PRO A 43 -16.31 16.80 34.35
N ARG A 44 -16.51 16.22 33.17
CA ARG A 44 -17.81 15.68 32.76
C ARG A 44 -18.27 14.60 33.75
N SER A 45 -19.49 14.74 34.24
CA SER A 45 -20.08 13.86 35.26
C SER A 45 -20.69 12.58 34.68
N ASP A 46 -20.94 12.54 33.36
CA ASP A 46 -21.46 11.39 32.63
C ASP A 46 -20.41 10.31 32.32
N ILE A 47 -19.12 10.61 32.53
CA ILE A 47 -18.01 9.72 32.19
C ILE A 47 -16.98 9.62 33.32
N ASP A 48 -16.26 8.50 33.39
CA ASP A 48 -15.08 8.39 34.24
C ASP A 48 -13.87 9.01 33.55
N VAL A 49 -13.64 10.30 33.82
CA VAL A 49 -12.53 11.08 33.27
C VAL A 49 -11.16 10.48 33.63
N ALA A 50 -11.00 9.88 34.82
CA ALA A 50 -9.74 9.32 35.25
C ALA A 50 -9.40 8.05 34.45
N LEU A 51 -10.38 7.14 34.32
CA LEU A 51 -10.24 5.94 33.51
C LEU A 51 -9.95 6.26 32.05
N ILE A 52 -10.65 7.23 31.47
CA ILE A 52 -10.45 7.63 30.07
C ILE A 52 -9.04 8.18 29.85
N ARG A 53 -8.52 9.03 30.75
CA ARG A 53 -7.15 9.55 30.64
C ARG A 53 -6.11 8.44 30.65
N ILE A 54 -6.23 7.49 31.58
CA ILE A 54 -5.31 6.35 31.69
C ILE A 54 -5.40 5.48 30.43
N THR A 55 -6.62 5.17 29.99
CA THR A 55 -6.86 4.34 28.80
C THR A 55 -6.30 5.01 27.53
N ARG A 56 -6.54 6.30 27.32
CA ARG A 56 -5.97 7.06 26.19
C ARG A 56 -4.45 7.06 26.22
N ASN A 57 -3.84 7.25 27.39
CA ASN A 57 -2.38 7.20 27.52
C ASN A 57 -1.83 5.83 27.12
N ASN A 58 -2.43 4.74 27.62
CA ASN A 58 -2.04 3.38 27.25
C ASN A 58 -2.17 3.12 25.75
N ILE A 59 -3.25 3.59 25.13
CA ILE A 59 -3.45 3.51 23.67
C ILE A 59 -2.34 4.25 22.93
N HIS A 60 -1.95 5.45 23.36
CA HIS A 60 -0.84 6.18 22.74
C HIS A 60 0.50 5.46 22.85
N CYS A 61 0.81 4.89 24.02
CA CYS A 61 2.02 4.08 24.20
C CYS A 61 2.01 2.86 23.27
N LEU A 62 0.93 2.08 23.27
CA LEU A 62 0.82 0.89 22.42
C LEU A 62 0.86 1.21 20.92
N ASN A 63 0.27 2.33 20.48
CA ASN A 63 0.38 2.78 19.10
C ASN A 63 1.82 3.15 18.71
N THR A 64 2.58 3.70 19.66
CA THR A 64 4.00 4.01 19.44
C THR A 64 4.79 2.71 19.31
N ASP A 65 4.57 1.75 20.20
CA ASP A 65 5.22 0.45 20.17
C ASP A 65 4.87 -0.34 18.90
N HIS A 66 3.60 -0.32 18.47
CA HIS A 66 3.14 -0.95 17.23
C HIS A 66 3.87 -0.39 16.01
N LYS A 67 4.05 0.93 15.94
CA LYS A 67 4.83 1.57 14.87
C LYS A 67 6.28 1.10 14.86
N GLN A 68 6.90 0.92 16.03
CA GLN A 68 8.27 0.41 16.12
C GLN A 68 8.38 -1.04 15.64
N ILE A 69 7.45 -1.90 16.05
CA ILE A 69 7.42 -3.30 15.59
C ILE A 69 7.18 -3.39 14.09
N MET A 70 6.36 -2.50 13.53
CA MET A 70 6.12 -2.49 12.10
C MET A 70 7.36 -2.10 11.29
N LEU A 71 8.13 -1.13 11.79
CA LEU A 71 9.43 -0.78 11.20
C LEU A 71 10.43 -1.94 11.30
N GLU A 72 10.46 -2.66 12.43
CA GLU A 72 11.34 -3.82 12.56
C GLU A 72 10.93 -4.97 11.63
N LEU A 73 9.63 -5.20 11.44
CA LEU A 73 9.11 -6.17 10.48
C LEU A 73 9.53 -5.85 9.05
N GLU A 74 9.46 -4.57 8.65
CA GLU A 74 9.93 -4.10 7.35
C GLU A 74 11.41 -4.41 7.14
N ASN A 75 12.26 -4.13 8.14
CA ASN A 75 13.69 -4.42 8.08
C ASN A 75 13.97 -5.93 7.93
N VAL A 76 13.33 -6.77 8.76
CA VAL A 76 13.51 -8.22 8.69
C VAL A 76 13.04 -8.77 7.34
N LEU A 77 11.97 -8.22 6.78
CA LEU A 77 11.49 -8.61 5.46
C LEU A 77 12.49 -8.23 4.36
N HIS A 78 13.06 -7.03 4.43
CA HIS A 78 14.13 -6.62 3.52
C HIS A 78 15.35 -7.55 3.59
N GLU A 79 15.82 -7.88 4.79
CA GLU A 79 16.94 -8.82 4.99
C GLU A 79 16.69 -10.18 4.32
N ILE A 80 15.47 -10.72 4.46
CA ILE A 80 15.08 -11.99 3.83
C ILE A 80 15.11 -11.87 2.30
N HIS A 81 14.55 -10.80 1.74
CA HIS A 81 14.53 -10.59 0.29
C HIS A 81 15.93 -10.37 -0.29
N GLU A 82 16.80 -9.64 0.42
CA GLU A 82 18.19 -9.45 0.03
C GLU A 82 18.97 -10.76 0.06
N TYR A 83 18.77 -11.59 1.09
CA TYR A 83 19.38 -12.92 1.17
C TYR A 83 18.96 -13.82 0.01
N VAL A 84 17.67 -13.86 -0.32
CA VAL A 84 17.15 -14.65 -1.46
C VAL A 84 17.73 -14.15 -2.79
N ARG A 85 17.87 -12.83 -2.94
CA ARG A 85 18.46 -12.19 -4.12
C ARG A 85 19.93 -12.56 -4.31
N GLN A 86 20.72 -12.58 -3.25
CA GLN A 86 22.15 -12.89 -3.29
C GLN A 86 22.43 -14.39 -3.44
N ASN A 87 21.51 -15.25 -3.02
CA ASN A 87 21.65 -16.71 -3.07
C ASN A 87 20.51 -17.41 -3.86
N PRO A 88 20.36 -17.15 -5.18
CA PRO A 88 19.28 -17.73 -5.98
C PRO A 88 19.37 -19.24 -6.16
N SER A 89 20.50 -19.87 -5.83
CA SER A 89 20.79 -21.30 -6.09
C SER A 89 20.47 -22.24 -4.92
N LYS A 90 19.86 -21.77 -3.82
CA LYS A 90 19.65 -22.57 -2.61
C LYS A 90 18.22 -22.52 -2.07
N ASN A 91 17.22 -22.81 -2.91
CA ASN A 91 15.98 -23.41 -2.40
C ASN A 91 15.17 -24.06 -3.53
N VAL A 92 15.33 -25.38 -3.64
CA VAL A 92 14.36 -26.28 -4.26
C VAL A 92 13.59 -26.89 -3.08
N LEU A 93 12.26 -26.69 -3.10
CA LEU A 93 11.21 -27.27 -2.23
C LEU A 93 10.97 -26.59 -0.87
N THR A 94 9.96 -25.71 -0.80
CA THR A 94 8.77 -25.92 0.05
C THR A 94 7.58 -25.20 -0.57
N ASP A 95 6.44 -25.88 -0.50
CA ASP A 95 5.16 -25.64 -1.18
C ASP A 95 4.34 -24.52 -0.52
N GLY A 96 3.56 -23.78 -1.33
CA GLY A 96 2.43 -22.96 -0.88
C GLY A 96 2.58 -21.43 -0.93
N ASN A 97 2.09 -20.83 -2.02
CA ASN A 97 1.70 -19.41 -2.14
C ASN A 97 2.78 -18.31 -2.04
N ALA A 98 3.75 -18.32 -2.95
CA ALA A 98 4.53 -17.13 -3.29
C ALA A 98 4.10 -16.61 -4.67
N CYS A 99 3.45 -15.44 -4.66
CA CYS A 99 3.17 -14.65 -5.87
C CYS A 99 4.51 -14.32 -6.55
N SER A 100 4.70 -14.89 -7.73
CA SER A 100 5.92 -14.79 -8.52
C SER A 100 6.26 -13.34 -8.84
N SER A 101 7.27 -12.84 -8.13
CA SER A 101 8.13 -11.75 -8.59
C SER A 101 9.21 -12.37 -9.48
N GLU A 102 9.17 -12.06 -10.77
CA GLU A 102 10.35 -12.20 -11.61
C GLU A 102 11.17 -10.90 -11.49
N ASN A 103 12.16 -10.97 -10.61
CA ASN A 103 13.30 -10.07 -10.58
C ASN A 103 14.02 -10.11 -11.93
N LYS A 104 14.31 -8.94 -12.50
CA LYS A 104 15.68 -8.64 -12.94
C LYS A 104 16.13 -7.31 -12.34
N LEU A 105 17.15 -7.47 -11.50
CA LEU A 105 18.02 -6.48 -10.91
C LEU A 105 19.06 -6.08 -11.99
N SER A 106 19.69 -4.92 -11.98
CA SER A 106 20.37 -4.31 -10.83
C SER A 106 20.64 -2.83 -11.08
N GLU A 107 20.66 -2.09 -9.97
CA GLU A 107 21.65 -1.09 -9.54
C GLU A 107 22.13 0.04 -10.47
N ASP A 108 22.00 1.23 -9.86
CA ASP A 108 22.92 2.35 -9.84
C ASP A 108 22.77 3.44 -10.92
N GLN A 109 22.86 4.69 -10.44
CA GLN A 109 22.76 5.94 -11.19
C GLN A 109 21.32 6.21 -11.68
N SER A 110 20.68 7.38 -11.52
CA SER A 110 20.92 8.60 -12.32
C SER A 110 21.47 8.42 -13.75
N ALA A 111 21.58 7.20 -14.27
CA ALA A 111 21.58 6.88 -15.67
C ALA A 111 20.15 6.43 -15.96
N GLN A 112 19.44 7.19 -16.79
CA GLN A 112 18.14 6.82 -17.31
C GLN A 112 18.19 5.35 -17.76
N ILE A 113 17.53 4.42 -17.05
CA ILE A 113 17.07 3.18 -17.68
C ILE A 113 16.10 3.69 -18.74
N VAL A 114 16.60 3.85 -19.96
CA VAL A 114 15.82 4.30 -21.11
C VAL A 114 14.89 3.14 -21.44
N LYS A 115 13.84 2.96 -20.61
CA LYS A 115 12.78 1.99 -20.87
C LYS A 115 12.25 2.34 -22.26
N LYS A 116 12.39 1.41 -23.19
CA LYS A 116 12.04 1.64 -24.59
C LYS A 116 10.54 1.93 -24.65
N PRO A 117 10.12 3.08 -25.20
CA PRO A 117 8.70 3.32 -25.42
C PRO A 117 8.17 2.32 -26.44
N PHE A 118 7.03 1.69 -26.14
CA PHE A 118 6.43 0.65 -26.99
C PHE A 118 5.05 1.05 -27.51
N LEU A 119 4.44 2.11 -26.96
CA LEU A 119 3.15 2.63 -27.39
C LEU A 119 3.22 4.14 -27.55
N LYS A 120 2.46 4.64 -28.51
CA LYS A 120 2.23 6.07 -28.72
C LYS A 120 0.73 6.37 -28.58
N ILE A 121 0.41 7.46 -27.90
CA ILE A 121 -0.96 7.95 -27.80
C ILE A 121 -1.33 8.64 -29.11
N ASP A 122 -2.33 8.10 -29.81
CA ASP A 122 -2.80 8.63 -31.09
C ASP A 122 -4.00 9.57 -30.92
N GLN A 123 -4.89 9.29 -29.95
CA GLN A 123 -6.06 10.09 -29.65
C GLN A 123 -6.40 10.07 -28.16
N ILE A 124 -6.94 11.20 -27.67
CA ILE A 124 -7.46 11.36 -26.32
C ILE A 124 -8.90 11.87 -26.45
N SER A 125 -9.82 11.27 -25.70
CA SER A 125 -11.22 11.71 -25.68
C SER A 125 -11.45 12.77 -24.60
N PRO A 126 -12.33 13.76 -24.84
CA PRO A 126 -12.66 14.78 -23.84
C PRO A 126 -13.34 14.16 -22.62
N ASN A 127 -13.03 14.65 -21.42
CA ASN A 127 -13.38 14.09 -20.12
C ASN A 127 -12.86 12.67 -19.87
N SER A 128 -11.89 12.21 -20.65
CA SER A 128 -11.23 10.94 -20.37
C SER A 128 -10.23 11.12 -19.24
N ILE A 129 -9.93 10.02 -18.60
CA ILE A 129 -8.84 9.93 -17.66
C ILE A 129 -7.52 10.41 -18.27
N ALA A 130 -7.21 10.06 -19.51
CA ALA A 130 -5.94 10.46 -20.11
C ALA A 130 -5.80 12.00 -20.16
N GLU A 131 -6.89 12.72 -20.39
CA GLU A 131 -6.93 14.20 -20.33
C GLU A 131 -6.75 14.72 -18.90
N GLN A 132 -7.43 14.12 -17.93
CA GLN A 132 -7.30 14.48 -16.51
C GLN A 132 -5.92 14.15 -15.92
N ALA A 133 -5.20 13.17 -16.49
CA ALA A 133 -3.83 12.82 -16.18
C ALA A 133 -2.79 13.71 -16.92
N ASP A 134 -3.24 14.75 -17.63
CA ASP A 134 -2.42 15.65 -18.47
C ASP A 134 -1.58 14.91 -19.53
N LEU A 135 -2.03 13.73 -19.98
CA LEU A 135 -1.45 13.05 -21.13
C LEU A 135 -1.87 13.77 -22.42
N LYS A 136 -1.00 13.79 -23.42
CA LYS A 136 -1.22 14.46 -24.70
C LYS A 136 -1.07 13.51 -25.87
N VAL A 137 -1.76 13.83 -26.96
CA VAL A 137 -1.58 13.15 -28.24
C VAL A 137 -0.11 13.29 -28.67
N GLY A 138 0.53 12.16 -28.95
CA GLY A 138 1.96 12.12 -29.28
C GLY A 138 2.85 11.60 -28.16
N ASP A 139 2.35 11.51 -26.92
CA ASP A 139 3.12 10.98 -25.80
C ASP A 139 3.43 9.49 -25.98
N ARG A 140 4.54 9.08 -25.37
CA ARG A 140 5.08 7.72 -25.47
C ARG A 140 5.01 7.02 -24.13
N ILE A 141 4.40 5.85 -24.11
CA ILE A 141 4.24 5.05 -22.90
C ILE A 141 5.41 4.07 -22.81
N VAL A 142 6.10 4.11 -21.67
CA VAL A 142 7.24 3.24 -21.35
C VAL A 142 6.84 2.03 -20.52
N GLN A 143 5.74 2.11 -19.78
CA GLN A 143 5.20 1.03 -18.94
C GLN A 143 3.71 1.28 -18.64
N PHE A 144 2.92 0.21 -18.59
CA PHE A 144 1.52 0.22 -18.16
C PHE A 144 1.27 -0.88 -17.14
N GLY A 145 1.18 -0.53 -15.85
CA GLY A 145 1.10 -1.51 -14.76
C GLY A 145 2.27 -2.48 -14.79
N SER A 146 1.99 -3.78 -14.98
CA SER A 146 2.99 -4.85 -15.13
C SER A 146 3.47 -5.08 -16.57
N VAL A 147 2.92 -4.35 -17.56
CA VAL A 147 3.27 -4.51 -18.98
C VAL A 147 4.33 -3.48 -19.37
N SER A 148 5.42 -3.95 -19.96
CA SER A 148 6.53 -3.15 -20.51
C SER A 148 6.85 -3.62 -21.94
N ALA A 149 7.76 -2.95 -22.64
CA ALA A 149 8.17 -3.32 -24.00
C ALA A 149 8.61 -4.79 -24.13
N ASP A 150 9.18 -5.37 -23.08
CA ASP A 150 9.68 -6.74 -23.07
C ASP A 150 8.58 -7.81 -22.90
N ASN A 151 7.40 -7.42 -22.40
CA ASN A 151 6.28 -8.32 -22.08
C ASN A 151 4.97 -7.92 -22.80
N PHE A 152 5.06 -7.11 -23.84
CA PHE A 152 3.90 -6.64 -24.59
C PHE A 152 3.72 -7.46 -25.86
N ASN A 153 2.64 -8.24 -25.94
CA ASN A 153 2.30 -9.02 -27.14
C ASN A 153 1.07 -8.46 -27.86
N SER A 154 0.08 -7.97 -27.12
CA SER A 154 -1.14 -7.40 -27.69
C SER A 154 -1.77 -6.34 -26.78
N LEU A 155 -2.59 -5.46 -27.36
CA LEU A 155 -3.41 -4.51 -26.58
C LEU A 155 -4.35 -5.21 -25.58
N GLN A 156 -4.59 -6.52 -25.74
CA GLN A 156 -5.33 -7.33 -24.76
C GLN A 156 -4.60 -7.43 -23.40
N ASP A 157 -3.27 -7.40 -23.38
CA ASP A 157 -2.47 -7.48 -22.15
C ASP A 157 -2.73 -6.26 -21.25
N ILE A 158 -2.79 -5.08 -21.88
CA ILE A 158 -3.16 -3.79 -21.25
C ILE A 158 -4.57 -3.89 -20.67
N SER A 159 -5.52 -4.44 -21.44
CA SER A 159 -6.91 -4.57 -21.01
C SER A 159 -7.08 -5.55 -19.84
N THR A 160 -6.20 -6.55 -19.71
CA THR A 160 -6.21 -7.54 -18.64
C THR A 160 -5.69 -6.92 -17.34
N VAL A 161 -4.57 -6.20 -17.41
CA VAL A 161 -4.05 -5.41 -16.27
C VAL A 161 -5.08 -4.39 -15.80
N PHE A 162 -5.77 -3.76 -16.75
CA PHE A 162 -6.84 -2.82 -16.45
C PHE A 162 -8.00 -3.45 -15.65
N ARG A 163 -8.47 -4.64 -16.05
CA ARG A 163 -9.56 -5.36 -15.39
C ARG A 163 -9.19 -5.89 -14.00
N ASN A 164 -7.93 -6.25 -13.81
CA ASN A 164 -7.44 -6.84 -12.55
C ASN A 164 -7.03 -5.78 -11.52
N THR A 165 -7.01 -4.50 -11.89
CA THR A 165 -6.68 -3.41 -10.96
C THR A 165 -7.96 -2.92 -10.29
N SER A 166 -8.03 -3.03 -8.96
CA SER A 166 -9.16 -2.54 -8.17
C SER A 166 -9.22 -1.00 -8.19
N PRO A 167 -10.43 -0.40 -8.16
CA PRO A 167 -10.60 1.06 -8.27
C PRO A 167 -10.10 1.87 -7.05
N GLY A 168 -9.41 1.24 -6.10
CA GLY A 168 -9.00 1.84 -4.83
C GLY A 168 -7.48 1.89 -4.56
N ASP A 169 -6.64 1.21 -5.34
CA ASP A 169 -5.18 1.26 -5.14
C ASP A 169 -4.55 2.42 -5.90
N ALA A 170 -4.59 3.57 -5.22
CA ALA A 170 -4.10 4.88 -5.62
C ALA A 170 -2.56 4.99 -5.77
N ARG A 171 -1.94 4.08 -6.52
CA ARG A 171 -0.61 4.30 -7.12
C ARG A 171 -0.56 4.05 -8.63
N CYS A 172 -1.64 3.55 -9.22
CA CYS A 172 -1.83 3.45 -10.67
C CYS A 172 -3.32 3.62 -11.03
N SER A 173 -3.98 4.67 -10.55
CA SER A 173 -5.42 4.87 -10.78
C SER A 173 -5.65 6.06 -11.70
N TYR A 174 -5.30 5.92 -12.97
CA TYR A 174 -5.88 6.76 -14.00
C TYR A 174 -6.06 5.89 -15.27
N LEU A 175 -7.18 5.14 -15.33
CA LEU A 175 -7.97 4.85 -16.54
C LEU A 175 -9.35 4.33 -16.13
N MET A 176 -10.38 4.88 -16.74
CA MET A 176 -11.68 4.28 -16.95
C MET A 176 -12.21 5.01 -18.16
N LEU A 177 -12.83 4.23 -19.05
CA LEU A 177 -13.37 4.67 -20.33
C LEU A 177 -12.29 5.00 -21.36
N LEU A 178 -11.87 3.98 -22.10
CA LEU A 178 -12.42 3.73 -23.43
C LEU A 178 -11.69 2.53 -24.05
N LEU A 179 -12.38 1.39 -24.14
CA LEU A 179 -12.17 0.52 -25.28
C LEU A 179 -12.64 1.28 -26.53
N SER A 180 -11.70 1.95 -27.19
CA SER A 180 -11.76 2.19 -28.62
C SER A 180 -10.33 2.16 -29.17
N PRO A 181 -10.13 1.59 -30.37
CA PRO A 181 -8.85 1.06 -30.82
C PRO A 181 -7.94 2.19 -31.33
N THR A 182 -7.30 2.94 -30.45
CA THR A 182 -6.45 4.07 -30.90
C THR A 182 -5.16 4.22 -30.11
N VAL A 183 -4.50 3.09 -29.85
CA VAL A 183 -3.08 3.07 -29.48
C VAL A 183 -2.34 2.34 -30.58
N LYS A 184 -1.45 3.05 -31.28
CA LYS A 184 -0.58 2.44 -32.29
C LYS A 184 0.73 2.03 -31.64
N MET A 185 1.15 0.80 -31.96
CA MET A 185 2.49 0.34 -31.70
C MET A 185 3.49 1.16 -32.52
N ILE A 186 4.66 1.40 -31.94
CA ILE A 186 5.79 2.08 -32.61
C ILE A 186 6.60 1.07 -33.41
#